data_AF-A0A9J8D607-F1
#
_entry.id   AF-A0A9J8D607-F1
#
_cell.length_a   1.000
_cell.length_b   1.000
_cell.length_c   1.000
_cell.angle_alpha   90.00
_cell.angle_beta   90.00
_cell.angle_gamma   90.00
#
_symmetry.space_group_name_H-M   'P 1'
#
loop_
_entity.id
_entity.type
_entity.pdbx_description
1 polymer ?
#
loop_
_entity_poly.entity_id
_entity_poly.type
_entity_poly.pdbx_seq_one_letter_code
_entity_poly.pdbx_strand_id
1 'polypeptide(L)'
;MELNSLLLLLEAAEYLERRDREAEHGYASVLPFDSDFSGKKTKSSSISRKPHNNRSSHNELEKHRRAKLRLYLEQLKQLVPLGPDSTRHTTLSLLKRAKMHIKKKESRSGLE
;
A
#
# COMPACT_ATOMS: atom_id res chain seq x y z
N MET A 1 5.18 -30.67 4.76
CA MET A 1 3.79 -30.18 4.77
C MET A 1 3.72 -28.78 4.14
N GLU A 2 4.09 -28.62 2.87
CA GLU A 2 4.05 -27.30 2.19
C GLU A 2 3.36 -27.35 0.82
N LEU A 3 3.29 -28.52 0.17
CA LEU A 3 2.63 -28.68 -1.13
C LEU A 3 1.12 -28.37 -1.07
N ASN A 4 0.46 -28.69 0.04
CA ASN A 4 -0.97 -28.41 0.22
C ASN A 4 -1.28 -26.92 0.30
N SER A 5 -0.34 -26.11 0.81
CA SER A 5 -0.55 -24.67 0.93
C SER A 5 -0.49 -23.98 -0.44
N LEU A 6 0.39 -24.45 -1.34
CA LEU A 6 0.51 -23.90 -2.68
C LEU A 6 -0.71 -24.26 -3.54
N LEU A 7 -1.16 -25.51 -3.49
CA LEU A 7 -2.36 -25.98 -4.18
C LEU A 7 -3.61 -25.20 -3.73
N LEU A 8 -3.78 -25.01 -2.42
CA LEU A 8 -4.89 -24.24 -1.87
C LEU A 8 -4.85 -22.77 -2.28
N LEU A 9 -3.65 -22.18 -2.36
CA LEU A 9 -3.48 -20.80 -2.80
C LEU A 9 -3.76 -20.63 -4.30
N LEU A 10 -3.37 -21.63 -5.11
CA LEU A 10 -3.64 -21.66 -6.55
C LEU A 10 -5.13 -21.80 -6.82
N GLU A 11 -5.81 -22.70 -6.11
CA GLU A 11 -7.25 -22.93 -6.19
C GLU A 11 -8.04 -21.70 -5.73
N ALA A 12 -7.60 -21.03 -4.65
CA ALA A 12 -8.18 -19.77 -4.21
C ALA A 12 -8.01 -18.63 -5.22
N ALA A 13 -6.86 -18.57 -5.90
CA ALA A 13 -6.61 -17.57 -6.95
C ALA A 13 -7.51 -17.81 -8.17
N GLU A 14 -7.64 -19.06 -8.61
CA GLU A 14 -8.53 -19.43 -9.72
C GLU A 14 -10.00 -19.16 -9.39
N TYR A 15 -10.42 -19.39 -8.14
CA TYR A 15 -11.78 -19.07 -7.67
C TYR A 15 -12.06 -17.56 -7.71
N LEU A 16 -11.10 -16.71 -7.33
CA LEU A 16 -11.26 -15.26 -7.42
C LEU A 16 -11.35 -14.78 -8.87
N GLU A 17 -10.54 -15.33 -9.78
CA GLU A 17 -10.54 -14.98 -11.20
C GLU A 17 -11.86 -15.39 -11.90
N ARG A 18 -12.43 -16.56 -11.55
CA ARG A 18 -13.76 -16.98 -12.03
C ARG A 18 -14.86 -16.06 -11.51
N ARG A 19 -14.82 -15.69 -10.23
CA ARG A 19 -15.80 -14.81 -9.60
C ARG A 19 -15.80 -13.40 -10.21
N ASP A 20 -14.62 -12.86 -10.52
CA ASP A 20 -14.51 -11.55 -11.18
C ASP A 20 -15.08 -11.58 -12.60
N ARG A 21 -14.94 -12.71 -13.32
CA ARG A 21 -15.48 -12.89 -14.69
C ARG A 21 -17.00 -13.11 -14.72
N GLU A 22 -17.56 -13.82 -13.74
CA GLU A 22 -19.02 -14.02 -13.61
C GLU A 22 -19.74 -12.76 -13.14
N ALA A 23 -19.08 -11.92 -12.33
CA ALA A 23 -19.59 -10.64 -11.89
C ALA A 23 -19.78 -9.62 -13.05
N GLU A 24 -19.14 -9.85 -14.20
CA GLU A 24 -19.31 -9.03 -15.42
C GLU A 24 -20.41 -9.54 -16.36
N HIS A 25 -20.80 -10.83 -16.26
CA HIS A 25 -21.70 -11.47 -17.23
C HIS A 25 -23.01 -12.02 -16.64
N GLY A 26 -23.35 -11.68 -15.40
CA GLY A 26 -24.60 -12.07 -14.73
C GLY A 26 -25.92 -11.55 -15.34
N TYR A 27 -25.90 -10.92 -16.52
CA TYR A 27 -27.09 -10.48 -17.25
C TYR A 27 -27.15 -10.96 -18.72
N ALA A 28 -26.18 -11.75 -19.20
CA ALA A 28 -26.09 -12.11 -20.62
C ALA A 28 -26.53 -13.55 -20.97
N SER A 29 -26.98 -14.36 -20.01
CA SER A 29 -27.59 -15.67 -20.29
C SER A 29 -29.12 -15.54 -20.37
N VAL A 30 -29.58 -15.28 -21.59
CA VAL A 30 -30.92 -15.51 -22.18
C VAL A 30 -32.03 -15.98 -21.23
N LEU A 31 -33.06 -15.14 -21.05
CA LEU A 31 -34.44 -15.60 -21.09
C LEU A 31 -35.19 -14.88 -22.22
N PRO A 32 -36.04 -15.57 -23.00
CA PRO A 32 -36.79 -14.98 -24.09
C PRO A 32 -37.96 -14.12 -23.57
N PHE A 33 -38.32 -13.09 -24.37
CA PHE A 33 -39.58 -12.32 -24.45
C PHE A 33 -40.73 -12.77 -23.50
N ASP A 34 -41.43 -11.90 -22.76
CA ASP A 34 -42.43 -10.99 -23.32
C ASP A 34 -42.97 -9.94 -22.31
N SER A 35 -43.65 -8.93 -22.88
CA SER A 35 -44.65 -8.01 -22.30
C SER A 35 -44.21 -6.69 -21.65
N ASP A 36 -44.40 -5.64 -22.46
CA ASP A 36 -44.81 -4.27 -22.15
C ASP A 36 -45.18 -3.96 -20.68
N PHE A 37 -44.32 -3.19 -20.01
CA PHE A 37 -44.84 -2.26 -19.01
C PHE A 37 -44.10 -0.92 -19.04
N SER A 38 -44.94 0.10 -19.12
CA SER A 38 -44.68 1.52 -19.14
C SER A 38 -43.57 2.01 -18.21
N GLY A 39 -42.70 2.84 -18.77
CA GLY A 39 -42.33 4.15 -18.22
C GLY A 39 -41.88 4.19 -16.76
N LYS A 40 -40.57 4.28 -16.57
CA LYS A 40 -39.94 5.30 -15.71
C LYS A 40 -38.43 5.24 -15.88
N LYS A 41 -37.85 6.38 -16.27
CA LYS A 41 -36.41 6.61 -16.25
C LYS A 41 -35.91 6.51 -14.80
N THR A 42 -35.51 5.33 -14.36
CA THR A 42 -34.63 5.20 -13.21
C THR A 42 -33.21 5.27 -13.73
N LYS A 43 -32.64 6.48 -13.70
CA LYS A 43 -31.20 6.62 -13.51
C LYS A 43 -30.90 5.99 -12.15
N SER A 44 -30.84 4.65 -12.09
CA SER A 44 -30.19 3.99 -10.98
C SER A 44 -28.72 4.31 -11.19
N SER A 45 -28.29 5.28 -10.37
CA SER A 45 -26.91 5.56 -10.06
C SER A 45 -26.11 4.28 -10.21
N SER A 46 -25.12 4.31 -11.09
CA SER A 46 -23.96 3.44 -10.97
C SER A 46 -23.54 3.48 -9.50
N ILE A 47 -23.93 2.45 -8.76
CA ILE A 47 -23.33 2.11 -7.48
C ILE A 47 -21.93 1.69 -7.89
N SER A 48 -21.09 2.70 -8.10
CA SER A 48 -19.66 2.56 -8.04
C SER A 48 -19.44 1.94 -6.68
N ARG A 49 -19.27 0.62 -6.64
CA ARG A 49 -18.63 -0.09 -5.54
C ARG A 49 -17.19 0.43 -5.50
N LYS A 50 -17.03 1.70 -5.13
CA LYS A 50 -15.75 2.27 -4.76
C LYS A 50 -15.33 1.47 -3.55
N PRO A 51 -14.17 0.81 -3.57
CA PRO A 51 -13.75 -0.04 -2.47
C PRO A 51 -13.50 0.87 -1.27
N HIS A 52 -14.49 0.99 -0.39
CA HIS A 52 -14.37 1.69 0.88
C HIS A 52 -13.23 1.10 1.74
N ASN A 53 -12.87 -0.16 1.45
CA ASN A 53 -11.77 -0.88 2.06
C ASN A 53 -10.37 -0.41 1.62
N ASN A 54 -10.25 0.27 0.48
CA ASN A 54 -8.93 0.65 -0.06
C ASN A 54 -8.29 1.80 0.73
N ARG A 55 -9.11 2.68 1.32
CA ARG A 55 -8.64 3.85 2.06
C ARG A 55 -8.11 3.47 3.44
N SER A 56 -8.80 2.56 4.13
CA SER A 56 -8.37 2.04 5.43
C SER A 56 -7.12 1.16 5.30
N SER A 57 -7.09 0.27 4.30
CA SER A 57 -5.89 -0.52 3.99
C SER A 57 -4.67 0.35 3.69
N HIS A 58 -4.83 1.39 2.86
CA HIS A 58 -3.78 2.36 2.57
C HIS A 58 -3.29 3.09 3.84
N ASN A 59 -4.20 3.49 4.74
CA ASN A 59 -3.84 4.20 5.97
C ASN A 59 -3.02 3.32 6.93
N GLU A 60 -3.38 2.05 7.10
CA GLU A 60 -2.61 1.14 7.94
C GLU A 60 -1.22 0.86 7.35
N LEU A 61 -1.12 0.69 6.03
CA LEU A 61 0.17 0.59 5.34
C LEU A 61 1.05 1.83 5.57
N GLU A 62 0.48 3.02 5.40
CA GLU A 62 1.21 4.27 5.60
C GLU A 62 1.60 4.49 7.08
N LYS A 63 0.74 4.09 8.02
CA LYS A 63 1.04 4.12 9.45
C LYS A 63 2.23 3.22 9.79
N HIS A 64 2.25 2.00 9.28
CA HIS A 64 3.39 1.08 9.43
C HIS A 64 4.65 1.64 8.80
N ARG A 65 4.56 2.18 7.57
CA ARG A 65 5.68 2.82 6.87
C ARG A 65 6.25 3.98 7.68
N ARG A 66 5.39 4.82 8.29
CA ARG A 66 5.81 5.93 9.16
C ARG A 66 6.44 5.45 10.45
N ALA A 67 5.97 4.36 11.04
CA ALA A 67 6.60 3.76 12.22
C ALA A 67 8.03 3.29 11.91
N LYS A 68 8.22 2.58 10.78
CA LYS A 68 9.56 2.18 10.30
C LYS A 68 10.47 3.38 10.04
N LEU A 69 9.96 4.43 9.41
CA LEU A 69 10.74 5.66 9.17
C LEU A 69 11.23 6.26 10.50
N ARG A 70 10.38 6.33 11.52
CA ARG A 70 10.78 6.83 12.84
C ARG A 70 11.88 5.97 13.46
N LEU A 71 11.78 4.65 13.34
CA LEU A 71 12.83 3.72 13.80
C LEU A 71 14.17 4.01 13.12
N TYR A 72 14.20 4.13 11.80
CA TYR A 72 15.42 4.43 11.06
C TYR A 72 16.01 5.80 11.41
N LEU A 73 15.16 6.80 11.64
CA LEU A 73 15.63 8.12 12.09
C LEU A 73 16.25 8.05 13.50
N GLU A 74 15.69 7.24 14.39
CA GLU A 74 16.24 7.06 15.74
C GLU A 74 17.59 6.33 15.69
N GLN A 75 17.72 5.29 14.87
CA GLN A 75 19.00 4.63 14.62
C GLN A 75 20.04 5.59 14.02
N LEU A 76 19.62 6.42 13.06
CA LEU A 76 20.50 7.41 12.45
C LEU A 76 21.04 8.42 13.49
N LYS A 77 20.24 8.80 14.48
CA LYS A 77 20.70 9.69 15.56
C LYS A 77 21.86 9.08 16.36
N GLN A 78 21.87 7.77 16.58
CA GLN A 78 22.94 7.10 17.31
C GLN A 78 24.26 7.07 16.51
N LEU A 79 24.18 7.07 15.18
CA LEU A 79 25.34 6.98 14.29
C LEU A 79 25.95 8.34 13.91
N VAL A 80 25.15 9.40 14.00
CA VAL A 80 25.56 10.76 13.66
C VAL A 80 25.98 11.47 14.95
N PRO A 81 27.13 12.16 14.98
CA PRO A 81 27.51 12.98 16.12
C PRO A 81 26.55 14.18 16.21
N LEU A 82 25.50 14.00 17.00
CA LEU A 82 24.56 15.02 17.41
C LEU A 82 25.13 15.60 18.71
N GLY A 83 25.48 16.89 18.68
CA GLY A 83 25.98 17.58 19.86
C GLY A 83 24.95 17.61 21.00
N PRO A 84 25.29 18.24 22.15
CA PRO A 84 24.45 18.27 23.35
C PRO A 84 23.05 18.89 23.14
N ASP A 85 22.81 19.57 22.01
CA ASP A 85 21.48 20.00 21.55
C ASP A 85 20.61 18.84 21.03
N SER A 86 20.72 17.66 21.64
CA SER A 86 20.05 16.45 21.18
C SER A 86 18.51 16.48 21.38
N THR A 87 17.98 17.56 21.91
CA THR A 87 16.54 17.74 22.18
C THR A 87 15.83 18.57 21.10
N ARG A 88 16.56 19.26 20.20
CA ARG A 88 15.96 20.18 19.20
C ARG A 88 16.34 19.90 17.74
N HIS A 89 16.69 18.66 17.40
CA HIS A 89 16.95 18.33 16.00
C HIS A 89 15.66 18.05 15.24
N THR A 90 15.61 18.55 14.00
CA THR A 90 14.55 18.27 13.04
C THR A 90 15.03 17.18 12.09
N THR A 91 14.11 16.49 11.41
CA THR A 91 14.47 15.47 10.40
C THR A 91 15.43 16.05 9.35
N LEU A 92 15.20 17.29 8.90
CA LEU A 92 16.05 17.95 7.92
C LEU A 92 17.47 18.20 8.44
N SER A 93 17.62 18.69 9.67
CA SER A 93 18.95 18.97 10.23
C SER A 93 19.74 17.69 10.51
N LEU A 94 19.07 16.61 10.93
CA LEU A 94 19.67 15.28 11.07
C LEU A 94 20.22 14.76 9.74
N LEU A 95 19.42 14.79 8.67
CA LEU A 95 19.82 14.31 7.35
C LEU A 95 20.99 15.12 6.76
N LYS A 96 20.98 16.45 6.91
CA LYS A 96 22.09 17.31 6.48
C LYS A 96 23.39 16.95 7.21
N ARG A 97 23.34 16.74 8.52
CA ARG A 97 24.51 16.34 9.32
C ARG A 97 24.99 14.94 8.96
N ALA A 98 24.09 13.99 8.76
CA ALA A 98 24.43 12.64 8.31
C ALA A 98 25.22 12.65 6.99
N LYS A 99 24.75 13.43 6.00
CA LYS A 99 25.44 13.58 4.71
C LYS A 99 26.86 14.15 4.88
N MET A 100 27.02 15.19 5.70
CA MET A 100 28.34 15.75 5.99
C MET A 100 29.25 14.75 6.72
N HIS A 101 28.68 13.96 7.64
CA HIS A 101 29.41 12.96 8.39
C HIS A 101 29.96 11.83 7.50
N ILE A 102 29.16 11.35 6.55
CA ILE A 102 29.59 10.38 5.55
C ILE A 102 30.72 10.96 4.70
N LYS A 103 30.54 12.16 4.13
CA LYS A 103 31.57 12.84 3.33
C LYS A 103 32.90 12.99 4.10
N LYS A 104 32.82 13.40 5.37
CA LYS A 104 34.01 13.53 6.24
C LYS A 104 34.66 12.18 6.53
N LYS A 105 33.89 11.10 6.67
CA LYS A 105 34.42 9.75 6.85
C LYS A 105 35.15 9.30 5.59
N GLU A 106 34.51 9.41 4.43
CA GLU A 106 35.08 9.04 3.12
C GLU A 106 36.44 9.71 2.86
N SER A 107 36.53 11.04 3.07
CA SER A 107 37.78 11.78 2.88
C SER A 107 38.90 11.36 3.85
N ARG A 108 38.56 10.80 5.02
CA ARG A 108 39.55 10.35 6.01
C ARG A 108 39.96 8.89 5.80
N SER A 109 39.07 8.08 5.22
CA SER A 109 39.34 6.68 4.90
C SER A 109 40.12 6.49 3.59
N GLY A 110 40.39 7.55 2.81
CA GLY A 110 41.28 7.50 1.66
C GLY A 110 40.84 6.52 0.56
N LEU A 111 39.55 6.19 0.50
CA LEU A 111 38.98 5.39 -0.59
C LEU A 111 38.66 6.31 -1.77
N GLU A 112 39.71 6.78 -2.44
CA GLU A 112 39.68 6.99 -3.88
C GLU A 112 40.28 5.79 -4.59
#